data_AF-A0A5J6HQ42-F1
#
_entry.id   AF-A0A5J6HQ42-F1
#
_cell.length_a   1.000
_cell.length_b   1.000
_cell.length_c   1.000
_cell.angle_alpha   90.00
_cell.angle_beta   90.00
_cell.angle_gamma   90.00
#
_symmetry.space_group_name_H-M   'P 1'
#
loop_
_entity.id
_entity.type
_entity.pdbx_description
1 polymer ?
#
loop_
_entity_poly.entity_id
_entity_poly.type
_entity_poly.pdbx_seq_one_letter_code
_entity_poly.pdbx_strand_id
1 'polypeptide(L)' 'MSRAAFYRLRARGKAPRLLKLPNGQIRIRRSDLDSWWDTCEVSAC' A
#
# COMPACT_ATOMS: atom_id res chain seq x y z
N MET A 1 11.32 -0.20 -8.43
CA MET A 1 10.03 0.51 -8.55
C MET A 1 10.26 2.00 -8.43
N SER A 2 9.85 2.82 -9.40
CA SER A 2 9.99 4.29 -9.28
C SER A 2 8.96 4.87 -8.32
N ARG A 3 9.30 5.95 -7.62
CA ARG A 3 8.39 6.65 -6.68
C ARG A 3 7.08 7.08 -7.34
N ALA A 4 7.14 7.46 -8.62
CA ALA A 4 5.97 7.79 -9.43
C ALA A 4 5.03 6.59 -9.65
N ALA A 5 5.58 5.39 -9.86
CA ALA A 5 4.78 4.17 -9.99
C ALA A 5 4.01 3.86 -8.70
N PHE A 6 4.63 4.07 -7.55
CA PHE A 6 3.97 3.92 -6.25
C PHE A 6 2.80 4.91 -6.07
N TYR A 7 2.99 6.19 -6.39
CA TYR A 7 1.91 7.16 -6.31
C TYR A 7 0.77 6.88 -7.31
N ARG A 8 1.07 6.33 -8.49
CA ARG A 8 0.03 5.87 -9.42
C ARG A 8 -0.78 4.70 -8.86
N LEU A 9 -0.14 3.74 -8.22
CA LEU A 9 -0.84 2.63 -7.55
C LEU A 9 -1.73 3.14 -6.41
N ARG A 10 -1.22 4.09 -5.61
CA ARG A 10 -2.01 4.78 -4.58
C ARG A 10 -3.21 5.51 -5.16
N ALA A 11 -3.04 6.29 -6.23
CA ALA A 11 -4.14 7.00 -6.88
C ALA A 11 -5.22 6.06 -7.42
N ARG A 12 -4.83 4.84 -7.81
CA ARG A 12 -5.74 3.78 -8.26
C ARG A 12 -6.38 2.98 -7.13
N GLY A 13 -6.12 3.31 -5.86
CA GLY A 13 -6.60 2.55 -4.71
C GLY A 13 -5.96 1.16 -4.57
N LYS A 14 -4.89 0.87 -5.31
CA LYS A 14 -4.14 -0.38 -5.26
C LYS A 14 -2.97 -0.32 -4.27
N ALA A 15 -3.12 0.45 -3.21
CA ALA A 15 -2.13 0.60 -2.16
C ALA A 15 -2.75 0.21 -0.81
N PRO A 16 -1.94 -0.31 0.13
CA PRO A 16 -2.42 -0.62 1.48
C PRO A 16 -2.91 0.65 2.18
N ARG A 17 -3.73 0.47 3.21
CA ARG A 17 -4.29 1.59 3.98
C ARG A 17 -3.16 2.40 4.62
N LEU A 18 -3.08 3.68 4.24
CA LEU A 18 -2.05 4.60 4.72
C LEU A 18 -2.63 5.48 5.83
N LEU A 19 -1.95 5.52 6.96
CA LEU A 19 -2.25 6.41 8.08
C LEU A 19 -1.39 7.66 7.97
N LYS A 20 -2.05 8.80 7.80
CA LYS A 20 -1.40 10.10 7.92
C LYS A 20 -1.31 10.45 9.40
N LEU A 21 -0.11 10.50 9.93
CA LEU A 21 0.12 10.96 11.29
C LEU A 21 0.00 12.50 11.33
N PRO A 22 -0.36 13.07 12.50
CA PRO A 22 -0.44 14.52 12.67
C PRO A 22 0.90 15.23 12.44
N ASN A 23 2.02 14.51 12.54
CA ASN A 23 3.36 14.99 12.22
C ASN A 23 3.69 15.04 10.71
N GLY A 24 2.71 14.77 9.84
CA GLY A 24 2.89 14.78 8.38
C GLY A 24 3.54 13.54 7.79
N GLN A 25 3.97 12.59 8.63
CA GLN A 25 4.49 11.31 8.16
C GLN A 25 3.36 10.38 7.74
N ILE A 26 3.67 9.52 6.76
CA ILE A 26 2.76 8.47 6.32
C ILE A 26 3.28 7.15 6.87
N ARG A 27 2.43 6.45 7.62
CA ARG A 27 2.70 5.08 8.07
C ARG A 27 1.69 4.10 7.51
N ILE A 28 2.08 2.85 7.46
CA ILE A 28 1.23 1.73 7.10
C ILE A 28 1.25 0.78 8.29
N ARG A 29 0.09 0.30 8.73
CA ARG A 29 0.04 -0.76 9.74
C ARG A 29 0.46 -2.07 9.11
N ARG A 30 1.20 -2.89 9.85
CA ARG A 30 1.67 -4.17 9.33
C ARG A 30 0.51 -5.08 8.91
N SER A 31 -0.56 -5.14 9.71
CA SER A 31 -1.78 -5.87 9.35
C SER A 31 -2.43 -5.42 8.04
N ASP A 32 -2.52 -4.10 7.79
CA ASP A 32 -3.09 -3.57 6.54
C ASP A 32 -2.17 -3.87 5.34
N LEU A 33 -0.85 -3.97 5.56
CA LEU A 33 0.11 -4.38 4.54
C LEU A 33 0.00 -5.87 4.25
N ASP A 34 -0.07 -6.71 5.28
CA ASP A 34 -0.18 -8.16 5.17
C ASP A 34 -1.48 -8.54 4.43
N SER A 35 -2.64 -7.98 4.82
CA SER A 35 -3.90 -8.22 4.10
C SER A 35 -3.85 -7.75 2.63
N TRP A 36 -3.15 -6.66 2.35
CA TRP A 36 -2.97 -6.19 0.97
C TRP A 36 -2.07 -7.12 0.17
N TRP A 37 -1.02 -7.68 0.77
CA TRP A 37 -0.19 -8.71 0.16
C TRP A 37 -0.99 -9.96 -0.15
N ASP A 38 -1.82 -10.45 0.78
CA ASP A 38 -2.70 -11.60 0.54
C ASP A 38 -3.65 -11.35 -0.65
N THR A 39 -4.08 -10.11 -0.85
CA THR A 39 -4.95 -9.74 -1.99
C THR A 39 -4.17 -9.63 -3.31
N CYS A 40 -2.85 -9.40 -3.24
CA CYS A 40 -1.97 -9.23 -4.40
C CYS A 40 -1.20 -10.50 -4.76
N GLU A 41 -1.05 -11.45 -3.83
CA GLU A 41 -0.62 -12.81 -4.09
C GLU A 41 -1.67 -13.50 -4.97
N VAL A 42 -1.53 -13.29 -6.27
CA VAL A 42 -2.08 -14.21 -7.24
C VAL A 42 -1.26 -15.49 -7.06
N SER A 43 -1.87 -16.55 -6.52
CA SER A 43 -1.29 -17.89 -6.62
C SER A 43 -0.93 -18.10 -8.09
N ALA A 44 0.36 -18.16 -8.37
CA ALA A 44 0.86 -18.49 -9.69
C ALA A 44 0.33 -19.90 -10.00
N CYS A 45 -0.60 -19.98 -10.94
CA CYS A 45 -1.13 -21.23 -11.49
C CYS A 45 -0.17 -21.72 -12.57
#